data_AF-A0A5J4NBN7-F1
#
_entry.id   AF-A0A5J4NBN7-F1
#
_cell.length_a   1.000
_cell.length_b   1.000
_cell.length_c   1.000
_cell.angle_alpha   90.00
_cell.angle_beta   90.00
_cell.angle_gamma   90.00
#
_symmetry.space_group_name_H-M   'P 1'
#
loop_
_entity.id
_entity.type
_entity.pdbx_description
1 polymer ?
#
loop_
_entity_poly.entity_id
_entity_poly.type
_entity_poly.pdbx_seq_one_letter_code
_entity_poly.pdbx_strand_id
1 'polypeptide(L)'
;TTHSLGFSLPLYSVYYVFYEQYLNVVSEAIFQIGICLVAVTAVTFLLLGLNVAATAMVFLGVVYIVLSMLALMVLWNIDLNAISLVNLVVTTHSLGFSLPLYSVYYVFYEQYLNVVSEAIFQIGICLVAVTAVTFLLLGLNVAATAMVFLGVVYIVLSMLALMVLWNIDLNAISLVNLVVTIGIAVEFCAHIVRAFTVSIEPTRLARAKAALTNMGSSILRGITLTKLGGIIVLGSAKSRLFRIFYFRMYLGIIVFGVITGLIMIPVALSYIGPGLNKALAQKHTGRLRERDVIEHTSTGPVQHRGD
;
A
#
# COMPACT_ATOMS: atom_id res chain seq x y z
N THR A 1 8.38 -38.82 52.94
CA THR A 1 8.18 -37.36 53.00
C THR A 1 8.29 -36.81 51.59
N THR A 2 7.16 -36.71 50.90
CA THR A 2 7.04 -36.27 49.51
C THR A 2 7.25 -34.76 49.41
N HIS A 3 8.32 -34.34 48.74
CA HIS A 3 8.57 -32.94 48.42
C HIS A 3 7.57 -32.46 47.35
N SER A 4 6.63 -31.60 47.75
CA SER A 4 5.77 -30.84 46.84
C SER A 4 6.56 -29.69 46.21
N LEU A 5 7.04 -29.88 44.98
CA LEU A 5 7.49 -28.78 44.13
C LEU A 5 6.27 -27.92 43.76
N GLY A 6 6.08 -26.82 44.50
CA GLY A 6 5.11 -25.80 44.18
C GLY A 6 5.51 -25.05 42.91
N PHE A 7 5.13 -25.57 41.75
CA PHE A 7 5.14 -24.82 40.50
C PHE A 7 3.95 -23.86 40.54
N SER A 8 4.17 -22.63 41.01
CA SER A 8 3.23 -21.53 40.83
C SER A 8 3.27 -21.10 39.37
N LEU A 9 2.58 -21.83 38.49
CA LEU A 9 2.19 -21.29 37.19
C LEU A 9 1.28 -20.09 37.47
N PRO A 10 1.64 -18.86 37.09
CA PRO A 10 0.66 -17.79 37.12
C PRO A 10 -0.49 -18.21 36.22
N LEU A 11 -1.70 -18.25 36.79
CA LEU A 11 -2.96 -18.49 36.09
C LEU A 11 -3.23 -17.31 35.14
N TYR A 12 -2.41 -17.16 34.11
CA TYR A 12 -2.70 -16.33 32.95
C TYR A 12 -3.80 -17.03 32.18
N SER A 13 -5.03 -16.79 32.60
CA SER A 13 -6.21 -17.11 31.84
C SER A 13 -6.16 -16.32 30.52
N VAL A 14 -6.47 -16.97 29.42
CA VAL A 14 -6.57 -16.38 28.07
C VAL A 14 -7.42 -15.09 28.10
N TYR A 15 -8.45 -15.06 28.95
CA TYR A 15 -9.30 -13.90 29.18
C TYR A 15 -8.54 -12.68 29.73
N TYR A 16 -7.54 -12.88 30.59
CA TYR A 16 -6.76 -11.79 31.18
C TYR A 16 -5.79 -11.17 30.18
N VAL A 17 -5.19 -11.99 29.31
CA VAL A 17 -4.34 -11.52 28.21
C VAL A 17 -5.13 -10.65 27.22
N PHE A 18 -6.36 -11.07 26.89
CA PHE A 18 -7.24 -10.28 26.03
C PHE A 18 -7.76 -9.01 26.70
N TYR A 19 -8.05 -9.04 28.00
CA TYR A 19 -8.53 -7.89 28.76
C TYR A 19 -7.45 -6.82 28.94
N GLU A 20 -6.20 -7.20 29.24
CA GLU A 20 -5.07 -6.25 29.26
C GLU A 20 -4.75 -5.67 27.89
N GLN A 21 -4.80 -6.51 26.84
CA GLN A 21 -4.59 -6.04 25.48
C GLN A 21 -5.65 -5.01 25.09
N TYR A 22 -6.88 -5.15 25.58
CA TYR A 22 -7.95 -4.18 25.35
C TYR A 22 -7.75 -2.84 26.08
N LEU A 23 -7.33 -2.88 27.34
CA LEU A 23 -7.09 -1.67 28.15
C LEU A 23 -5.95 -0.81 27.60
N ASN A 24 -4.91 -1.44 27.04
CA ASN A 24 -3.74 -0.74 26.54
C ASN A 24 -3.82 -0.37 25.05
N VAL A 25 -4.81 -0.85 24.30
CA VAL A 25 -4.90 -0.61 22.84
C VAL A 25 -4.98 0.87 22.50
N VAL A 26 -5.76 1.66 23.26
CA VAL A 26 -5.94 3.09 22.96
C VAL A 26 -4.67 3.88 23.29
N SER A 27 -4.06 3.62 24.45
CA SER A 27 -2.84 4.32 24.87
C SER A 27 -1.65 3.95 23.98
N GLU A 28 -1.51 2.67 23.60
CA GLU A 28 -0.50 2.22 22.64
C GLU A 28 -0.76 2.78 21.23
N ALA A 29 -2.01 2.82 20.77
CA ALA A 29 -2.35 3.38 19.46
C ALA A 29 -2.02 4.87 19.38
N ILE A 30 -2.40 5.67 20.38
CA ILE A 30 -2.08 7.10 20.43
C ILE A 30 -0.56 7.31 20.43
N PHE A 31 0.16 6.56 21.25
CA PHE A 31 1.62 6.63 21.31
C PHE A 31 2.27 6.27 19.96
N GLN A 32 1.82 5.19 19.34
CA GLN A 32 2.37 4.73 18.06
C GLN A 32 2.03 5.68 16.91
N ILE A 33 0.81 6.24 16.88
CA ILE A 33 0.42 7.29 15.92
C ILE A 33 1.32 8.51 16.10
N GLY A 34 1.58 8.94 17.34
CA GLY A 34 2.48 10.05 17.64
C GLY A 34 3.89 9.84 17.09
N ILE A 35 4.49 8.67 17.32
CA ILE A 35 5.84 8.37 16.80
C ILE A 35 5.83 8.28 15.27
N CYS A 36 4.79 7.67 14.69
CA CYS A 36 4.67 7.57 13.23
C CYS A 36 4.57 8.96 12.58
N LEU A 37 3.80 9.87 13.19
CA LEU A 37 3.66 11.25 12.74
C LEU A 37 5.00 12.00 12.78
N VAL A 38 5.77 11.82 13.86
CA VAL A 38 7.12 12.40 13.99
C VAL A 38 8.05 11.85 12.90
N ALA A 39 8.03 10.54 12.67
CA ALA A 39 8.88 9.91 11.67
C ALA A 39 8.53 10.34 10.23
N VAL A 40 7.23 10.38 9.90
CA VAL A 40 6.77 10.89 8.60
C VAL A 40 7.18 12.35 8.41
N THR A 41 7.01 13.18 9.44
CA THR A 41 7.41 14.60 9.40
C THR A 41 8.91 14.76 9.21
N ALA A 42 9.73 13.97 9.92
CA ALA A 42 11.18 14.01 9.80
C ALA A 42 11.67 13.60 8.40
N VAL A 43 11.12 12.50 7.86
CA VAL A 43 11.46 12.04 6.50
C VAL A 43 11.01 13.06 5.45
N THR A 44 9.81 13.62 5.61
CA THR A 44 9.25 14.63 4.71
C THR A 44 10.06 15.92 4.74
N PHE A 45 10.46 16.37 5.92
CA PHE A 45 11.33 17.54 6.11
C PHE A 45 12.65 17.39 5.36
N LEU A 46 13.27 16.22 5.46
CA LEU A 46 14.52 15.92 4.77
C LEU A 46 14.32 15.86 3.24
N LEU A 47 13.25 15.21 2.79
CA LEU A 47 12.94 15.07 1.36
C LEU A 47 12.55 16.37 0.67
N LEU A 48 11.90 17.29 1.40
CA LEU A 48 11.50 18.61 0.89
C LEU A 48 12.62 19.67 0.99
N GLY A 49 13.86 19.26 1.31
CA GLY A 49 15.00 20.17 1.37
C GLY A 49 14.97 21.11 2.56
N LEU A 50 14.53 20.62 3.73
CA LEU A 50 14.46 21.38 4.99
C LEU A 50 13.48 22.57 4.95
N ASN A 51 12.51 22.55 4.03
CA ASN A 51 11.46 23.56 3.97
C ASN A 51 10.40 23.31 5.05
N VAL A 52 10.43 24.11 6.11
CA VAL A 52 9.53 24.01 7.27
C VAL A 52 8.07 24.22 6.89
N ALA A 53 7.76 25.20 6.02
CA ALA A 53 6.38 25.52 5.64
C ALA A 53 5.73 24.37 4.84
N ALA A 54 6.44 23.81 3.87
CA ALA A 54 5.95 22.67 3.09
C ALA A 54 5.77 21.42 3.98
N THR A 55 6.69 21.20 4.91
CA THR A 55 6.61 20.11 5.89
C THR A 55 5.41 20.26 6.83
N ALA A 56 5.14 21.48 7.30
CA ALA A 56 4.00 21.78 8.15
C ALA A 56 2.66 21.52 7.42
N MET A 57 2.57 21.84 6.13
CA MET A 57 1.38 21.52 5.33
C MET A 57 1.14 20.01 5.23
N VAL A 58 2.20 19.21 5.01
CA VAL A 58 2.06 17.75 4.97
C VAL A 58 1.64 17.20 6.34
N PHE A 59 2.25 17.69 7.43
CA PHE A 59 1.88 17.32 8.79
C PHE A 59 0.39 17.59 9.08
N LEU A 60 -0.09 18.80 8.77
CA LEU A 60 -1.50 19.16 8.93
C LEU A 60 -2.41 18.28 8.08
N GLY A 61 -2.01 17.93 6.86
CA GLY A 61 -2.74 17.00 6.02
C GLY A 61 -2.87 15.60 6.63
N VAL A 62 -1.77 15.06 7.19
CA VAL A 62 -1.81 13.75 7.86
C VAL A 62 -2.67 13.80 9.13
N VAL A 63 -2.54 14.86 9.94
CA VAL A 63 -3.39 15.06 11.13
C VAL A 63 -4.87 15.15 10.73
N TYR A 64 -5.18 15.89 9.66
CA TYR A 64 -6.53 16.00 9.13
C TYR A 64 -7.09 14.62 8.73
N ILE A 65 -6.32 13.80 8.00
CA ILE A 65 -6.73 12.43 7.63
C ILE A 65 -7.05 11.59 8.87
N VAL A 66 -6.18 11.62 9.88
CA VAL A 66 -6.39 10.87 11.13
C VAL A 66 -7.65 11.34 11.85
N LEU A 67 -7.88 12.66 11.96
CA LEU A 67 -9.09 13.21 12.54
C LEU A 67 -10.34 12.85 11.75
N SER A 68 -10.28 12.89 10.41
CA SER A 68 -11.39 12.46 9.55
C SER A 68 -11.71 10.97 9.73
N MET A 69 -10.70 10.11 9.85
CA MET A 69 -10.92 8.69 10.14
C MET A 69 -11.56 8.48 11.52
N LEU A 70 -11.07 9.14 12.57
CA LEU A 70 -11.65 9.07 13.91
C LEU A 70 -13.10 9.59 13.95
N ALA A 71 -13.37 10.70 13.25
CA ALA A 71 -14.72 11.24 13.14
C ALA A 71 -15.66 10.28 12.41
N LEU A 72 -15.19 9.61 11.35
CA LEU A 72 -15.98 8.60 10.63
C LEU A 72 -16.27 7.38 11.52
N MET A 73 -15.31 6.96 12.34
CA MET A 73 -15.50 5.87 13.30
C MET A 73 -16.57 6.21 14.34
N VAL A 74 -16.55 7.43 14.88
CA VAL A 74 -17.59 7.92 15.80
C VAL A 74 -18.95 8.03 15.10
N LEU A 75 -18.98 8.55 13.88
CA LEU A 75 -20.21 8.71 13.10
C LEU A 75 -20.87 7.36 12.77
N TRP A 76 -20.07 6.34 12.48
CA TRP A 76 -20.55 4.99 12.14
C TRP A 76 -20.71 4.09 13.38
N ASN A 77 -20.56 4.66 14.58
CA ASN A 77 -20.67 3.96 15.86
C ASN A 77 -19.77 2.70 15.94
N ILE A 78 -18.57 2.80 15.36
CA ILE A 78 -17.58 1.72 15.33
C ILE A 78 -16.78 1.81 16.63
N ASP A 79 -17.10 0.94 17.59
CA ASP A 79 -16.26 0.74 18.76
C ASP A 79 -14.87 0.28 18.33
N LEU A 80 -13.82 0.74 19.02
CA LEU A 80 -12.42 0.30 18.83
C LEU A 80 -12.19 -1.20 19.14
N ASN A 81 -13.25 -2.00 19.27
CA ASN A 81 -13.24 -3.38 19.77
C ASN A 81 -14.37 -4.31 19.25
N ALA A 82 -14.89 -4.06 18.06
CA ALA A 82 -16.23 -4.51 17.66
C ALA A 82 -16.46 -6.04 17.46
N ILE A 83 -15.85 -6.94 18.23
CA ILE A 83 -16.16 -8.38 18.22
C ILE A 83 -16.80 -8.86 19.54
N SER A 84 -16.71 -8.11 20.65
CA SER A 84 -17.30 -8.54 21.92
C SER A 84 -18.76 -8.13 22.14
N LEU A 85 -19.26 -7.09 21.47
CA LEU A 85 -20.57 -6.50 21.81
C LEU A 85 -21.75 -7.13 21.04
N VAL A 86 -21.49 -7.60 19.80
CA VAL A 86 -22.52 -8.27 18.98
C VAL A 86 -22.85 -9.66 19.51
N ASN A 87 -21.89 -10.31 20.19
CA ASN A 87 -22.04 -11.67 20.67
C ASN A 87 -22.79 -11.80 22.01
N LEU A 88 -23.15 -10.68 22.64
CA LEU A 88 -24.00 -10.67 23.83
C LEU A 88 -25.50 -10.55 23.48
N VAL A 89 -25.84 -10.12 22.27
CA VAL A 89 -27.23 -9.76 21.89
C VAL A 89 -27.91 -10.81 21.00
N VAL A 90 -27.17 -11.76 20.42
CA VAL A 90 -27.75 -12.79 19.51
C VAL A 90 -28.29 -14.03 20.25
N THR A 91 -28.01 -14.20 21.55
CA THR A 91 -28.46 -15.38 22.33
C THR A 91 -29.79 -15.20 23.07
N THR A 92 -30.64 -14.25 22.67
CA THR A 92 -31.94 -14.02 23.36
C THR A 92 -33.18 -13.97 22.47
N HIS A 93 -33.09 -14.23 21.16
CA HIS A 93 -34.29 -14.29 20.32
C HIS A 93 -34.24 -15.40 19.27
N SER A 94 -34.61 -16.63 19.67
CA SER A 94 -35.56 -17.51 18.96
C SER A 94 -35.45 -18.95 19.47
N LEU A 95 -36.39 -19.33 20.35
CA LEU A 95 -36.68 -20.72 20.65
C LEU A 95 -37.20 -21.42 19.40
N GLY A 96 -36.53 -22.49 18.96
CA GLY A 96 -36.98 -23.30 17.84
C GLY A 96 -36.00 -24.38 17.33
N PHE A 97 -35.36 -25.11 18.24
CA PHE A 97 -34.76 -26.45 18.00
C PHE A 97 -33.71 -26.64 16.87
N SER A 98 -32.47 -26.31 17.20
CA SER A 98 -31.29 -27.19 17.18
C SER A 98 -30.36 -26.57 18.21
N LEU A 99 -29.77 -27.32 19.13
CA LEU A 99 -28.83 -26.75 20.11
C LEU A 99 -27.42 -26.80 19.49
N PRO A 100 -26.93 -25.74 18.80
CA PRO A 100 -25.51 -25.67 18.53
C PRO A 100 -24.79 -25.61 19.88
N LEU A 101 -23.79 -26.47 20.07
CA LEU A 101 -22.91 -26.37 21.23
C LEU A 101 -22.21 -25.01 21.18
N TYR A 102 -22.73 -24.06 21.95
CA TYR A 102 -22.17 -22.73 22.04
C TYR A 102 -20.98 -22.74 23.00
N SER A 103 -19.83 -22.30 22.51
CA SER A 103 -18.67 -21.95 23.32
C SER A 103 -18.24 -20.54 22.96
N VAL A 104 -17.79 -19.77 23.94
CA VAL A 104 -17.28 -18.40 23.72
C VAL A 104 -16.17 -18.37 22.66
N TYR A 105 -15.40 -19.46 22.54
CA TYR A 105 -14.35 -19.60 21.52
C TYR A 105 -14.89 -19.74 20.09
N TYR A 106 -16.10 -20.25 19.92
CA TYR A 106 -16.66 -20.59 18.60
C TYR A 106 -16.69 -19.38 17.67
N VAL A 107 -17.14 -18.23 18.17
CA VAL A 107 -17.24 -16.99 17.39
C VAL A 107 -15.88 -16.44 16.94
N PHE A 108 -14.82 -16.71 17.71
CA PHE A 108 -13.46 -16.33 17.31
C PHE A 108 -12.86 -17.27 16.26
N TYR A 109 -13.24 -18.55 16.26
CA TYR A 109 -12.71 -19.55 15.34
C TYR A 109 -13.53 -19.71 14.05
N GLU A 110 -14.79 -19.29 14.04
CA GLU A 110 -15.69 -19.37 12.88
C GLU A 110 -15.10 -18.64 11.66
N GLN A 111 -14.42 -17.51 11.86
CA GLN A 111 -13.72 -16.79 10.78
C GLN A 111 -12.60 -17.60 10.10
N TYR A 112 -11.96 -18.53 10.82
CA TYR A 112 -10.88 -19.35 10.27
C TYR A 112 -11.40 -20.50 9.40
N LEU A 113 -12.67 -20.89 9.54
CA LEU A 113 -13.27 -21.93 8.71
C LEU A 113 -13.29 -21.52 7.22
N ASN A 114 -13.54 -20.24 6.96
CA ASN A 114 -13.69 -19.71 5.60
C ASN A 114 -12.56 -18.75 5.19
N VAL A 115 -11.51 -18.58 6.00
CA VAL A 115 -10.47 -17.56 5.79
C VAL A 115 -9.78 -17.66 4.42
N VAL A 116 -9.56 -18.88 3.92
CA VAL A 116 -8.91 -19.08 2.62
C VAL A 116 -9.85 -18.68 1.48
N SER A 117 -11.13 -19.06 1.56
CA SER A 117 -12.14 -18.67 0.56
C SER A 117 -12.32 -17.15 0.54
N GLU A 118 -12.40 -16.54 1.72
CA GLU A 118 -12.51 -15.09 1.87
C GLU A 118 -11.27 -14.38 1.34
N ALA A 119 -10.08 -14.93 1.61
CA ALA A 119 -8.84 -14.39 1.09
C ALA A 119 -8.78 -14.39 -0.43
N ILE A 120 -9.13 -15.51 -1.07
CA ILE A 120 -9.17 -15.64 -2.53
C ILE A 120 -10.18 -14.66 -3.12
N PHE A 121 -11.37 -14.56 -2.53
CA PHE A 121 -12.42 -13.65 -2.98
C PHE A 121 -11.97 -12.18 -2.88
N GLN A 122 -11.44 -11.78 -1.73
CA GLN A 122 -11.03 -10.39 -1.47
C GLN A 122 -9.83 -9.98 -2.32
N ILE A 123 -8.83 -10.86 -2.47
CA ILE A 123 -7.70 -10.60 -3.38
C ILE A 123 -8.19 -10.53 -4.83
N GLY A 124 -9.09 -11.44 -5.23
CA GLY A 124 -9.67 -11.49 -6.57
C GLY A 124 -10.41 -10.20 -6.93
N ILE A 125 -11.34 -9.75 -6.08
CA ILE A 125 -12.11 -8.52 -6.34
C ILE A 125 -11.21 -7.28 -6.36
N CYS A 126 -10.21 -7.20 -5.47
CA CYS A 126 -9.24 -6.12 -5.48
C CYS A 126 -8.41 -6.10 -6.77
N LEU A 127 -7.93 -7.26 -7.24
CA LEU A 127 -7.19 -7.36 -8.50
C LEU A 127 -8.05 -6.94 -9.70
N VAL A 128 -9.32 -7.36 -9.75
CA VAL A 128 -10.25 -6.95 -10.81
C VAL A 128 -10.47 -5.44 -10.79
N ALA A 129 -10.77 -4.86 -9.63
CA ALA A 129 -11.00 -3.43 -9.48
C ALA A 129 -9.78 -2.60 -9.91
N VAL A 130 -8.59 -2.97 -9.42
CA VAL A 130 -7.33 -2.32 -9.78
C VAL A 130 -7.04 -2.42 -11.28
N THR A 131 -7.27 -3.59 -11.87
CA THR A 131 -7.05 -3.82 -13.30
C THR A 131 -8.00 -2.96 -14.13
N ALA A 132 -9.27 -2.89 -13.74
CA ALA A 132 -10.27 -2.05 -14.42
C ALA A 132 -9.90 -0.56 -14.36
N VAL A 133 -9.53 -0.04 -13.18
CA VAL A 133 -9.11 1.36 -13.04
C VAL A 133 -7.83 1.64 -13.83
N THR A 134 -6.84 0.74 -13.76
CA THR A 134 -5.59 0.87 -14.51
C THR A 134 -5.84 0.87 -16.02
N PHE A 135 -6.73 0.00 -16.50
CA PHE A 135 -7.12 -0.09 -17.91
C PHE A 135 -7.71 1.23 -18.43
N LEU A 136 -8.59 1.84 -17.65
CA LEU A 136 -9.18 3.15 -17.97
C LEU A 136 -8.10 4.25 -17.96
N LEU A 137 -7.27 4.30 -16.92
CA LEU A 137 -6.25 5.35 -16.76
C LEU A 137 -5.11 5.28 -17.78
N LEU A 138 -4.83 4.10 -18.34
CA LEU A 138 -3.82 3.90 -19.39
C LEU A 138 -4.38 4.04 -20.82
N GLY A 139 -5.63 4.52 -20.96
CA GLY A 139 -6.24 4.79 -22.26
C GLY A 139 -6.60 3.51 -23.03
N LEU A 140 -7.15 2.51 -22.35
CA LEU A 140 -7.61 1.24 -22.93
C LEU A 140 -6.49 0.39 -23.57
N ASN A 141 -5.25 0.62 -23.17
CA ASN A 141 -4.12 -0.18 -23.65
C ASN A 141 -4.02 -1.51 -22.88
N VAL A 142 -4.52 -2.58 -23.50
CA VAL A 142 -4.55 -3.94 -22.92
C VAL A 142 -3.13 -4.42 -22.57
N ALA A 143 -2.15 -4.24 -23.47
CA ALA A 143 -0.80 -4.72 -23.25
C ALA A 143 -0.12 -4.00 -22.07
N ALA A 144 -0.28 -2.68 -21.96
CA ALA A 144 0.27 -1.92 -20.85
C ALA A 144 -0.41 -2.30 -19.51
N THR A 145 -1.72 -2.48 -19.52
CA THR A 145 -2.49 -2.90 -18.34
C THR A 145 -2.08 -4.30 -17.88
N ALA A 146 -1.88 -5.23 -18.83
CA ALA A 146 -1.39 -6.58 -18.55
C ALA A 146 -0.01 -6.55 -17.86
N MET A 147 0.90 -5.65 -18.27
CA MET A 147 2.19 -5.50 -17.61
C MET A 147 2.07 -5.06 -16.14
N VAL A 148 1.16 -4.12 -15.84
CA VAL A 148 0.89 -3.72 -14.45
C VAL A 148 0.29 -4.88 -13.67
N PHE A 149 -0.71 -5.55 -14.23
CA PHE A 149 -1.38 -6.70 -13.60
C PHE A 149 -0.37 -7.81 -13.25
N LEU A 150 0.48 -8.20 -14.20
CA LEU A 150 1.51 -9.22 -13.96
C LEU A 150 2.50 -8.81 -12.87
N GLY A 151 2.91 -7.54 -12.82
CA GLY A 151 3.77 -7.01 -11.75
C GLY A 151 3.10 -7.09 -10.37
N VAL A 152 1.82 -6.71 -10.29
CA VAL A 152 1.06 -6.78 -9.03
C VAL A 152 0.89 -8.23 -8.58
N VAL A 153 0.50 -9.13 -9.48
CA VAL A 153 0.38 -10.57 -9.18
C VAL A 153 1.71 -11.13 -8.69
N TYR A 154 2.82 -10.79 -9.34
CA TYR A 154 4.14 -11.22 -8.91
C TYR A 154 4.50 -10.74 -7.49
N ILE A 155 4.20 -9.48 -7.15
CA ILE A 155 4.42 -8.95 -5.79
C ILE A 155 3.56 -9.68 -4.76
N VAL A 156 2.29 -9.93 -5.06
CA VAL A 156 1.37 -10.67 -4.16
C VAL A 156 1.87 -12.10 -3.93
N LEU A 157 2.25 -12.82 -5.00
CA LEU A 157 2.82 -14.16 -4.88
C LEU A 157 4.13 -14.16 -4.09
N SER A 158 4.99 -13.17 -4.30
CA SER A 158 6.23 -13.01 -3.52
C SER A 158 5.94 -12.74 -2.04
N MET A 159 4.88 -11.98 -1.74
CA MET A 159 4.43 -11.76 -0.37
C MET A 159 3.92 -13.05 0.28
N LEU A 160 3.09 -13.82 -0.44
CA LEU A 160 2.61 -15.12 0.05
C LEU A 160 3.77 -16.08 0.32
N ALA A 161 4.77 -16.11 -0.57
CA ALA A 161 6.00 -16.88 -0.35
C ALA A 161 6.79 -16.40 0.87
N LEU A 162 6.90 -15.08 1.07
CA LEU A 162 7.55 -14.49 2.25
C LEU A 162 6.81 -14.85 3.54
N MET A 163 5.47 -14.85 3.52
CA MET A 163 4.66 -15.25 4.68
C MET A 163 4.98 -16.69 5.10
N VAL A 164 5.12 -17.61 4.14
CA VAL A 164 5.55 -18.99 4.43
C VAL A 164 6.98 -19.01 4.98
N LEU A 165 7.92 -18.29 4.34
CA LEU A 165 9.33 -18.27 4.76
C LEU A 165 9.53 -17.71 6.19
N TRP A 166 8.72 -16.72 6.58
CA TRP A 166 8.79 -16.06 7.88
C TRP A 166 7.78 -16.56 8.90
N ASN A 167 7.07 -17.66 8.60
CA ASN A 167 6.05 -18.28 9.45
C ASN A 167 5.00 -17.26 9.93
N ILE A 168 4.42 -16.53 8.98
CA ILE A 168 3.32 -15.59 9.21
C ILE A 168 2.03 -16.30 8.82
N ASP A 169 1.17 -16.53 9.82
CA ASP A 169 -0.10 -17.24 9.61
C ASP A 169 -1.08 -16.41 8.79
N LEU A 170 -1.89 -17.10 7.98
CA LEU A 170 -3.00 -16.48 7.26
C LEU A 170 -4.19 -16.29 8.20
N ASN A 171 -4.39 -15.05 8.64
CA ASN A 171 -5.52 -14.59 9.44
C ASN A 171 -6.11 -13.29 8.87
N ALA A 172 -7.18 -12.78 9.48
CA ALA A 172 -7.84 -11.54 9.04
C ALA A 172 -6.87 -10.34 8.92
N ILE A 173 -5.89 -10.23 9.82
CA ILE A 173 -4.92 -9.13 9.82
C ILE A 173 -3.95 -9.25 8.64
N SER A 174 -3.39 -10.43 8.43
CA SER A 174 -2.50 -10.70 7.29
C SER A 174 -3.23 -10.56 5.95
N LEU A 175 -4.52 -10.91 5.90
CA LEU A 175 -5.36 -10.74 4.71
C LEU A 175 -5.53 -9.25 4.37
N VAL A 176 -5.85 -8.41 5.35
CA VAL A 176 -5.89 -6.95 5.15
C VAL A 176 -4.53 -6.44 4.65
N ASN A 177 -3.42 -6.93 5.21
CA ASN A 177 -2.08 -6.55 4.74
C ASN A 177 -1.78 -7.03 3.31
N LEU A 178 -2.31 -8.18 2.87
CA LEU A 178 -2.24 -8.62 1.47
C LEU A 178 -3.06 -7.71 0.55
N VAL A 179 -4.24 -7.26 0.96
CA VAL A 179 -5.04 -6.29 0.20
C VAL A 179 -4.31 -4.95 0.08
N VAL A 180 -3.71 -4.46 1.17
CA VAL A 180 -2.85 -3.27 1.14
C VAL A 180 -1.66 -3.48 0.20
N THR A 181 -1.07 -4.68 0.19
CA THR A 181 0.03 -5.04 -0.73
C THR A 181 -0.38 -4.82 -2.18
N ILE A 182 -1.59 -5.20 -2.58
CA ILE A 182 -2.11 -4.97 -3.95
C ILE A 182 -2.14 -3.48 -4.27
N GLY A 183 -2.70 -2.65 -3.38
CA GLY A 183 -2.78 -1.20 -3.59
C GLY A 183 -1.41 -0.55 -3.75
N ILE A 184 -0.46 -0.89 -2.86
CA ILE A 184 0.91 -0.34 -2.91
C ILE A 184 1.67 -0.85 -4.13
N ALA A 185 1.52 -2.13 -4.51
CA ALA A 185 2.17 -2.72 -5.68
C ALA A 185 1.82 -1.99 -6.98
N VAL A 186 0.58 -1.51 -7.10
CA VAL A 186 0.10 -0.75 -8.26
C VAL A 186 0.83 0.58 -8.39
N GLU A 187 1.10 1.27 -7.28
CA GLU A 187 1.86 2.53 -7.31
C GLU A 187 3.24 2.32 -7.94
N PHE A 188 3.95 1.26 -7.52
CA PHE A 188 5.27 0.93 -8.08
C PHE A 188 5.23 0.61 -9.59
N CYS A 189 4.26 -0.19 -10.02
CA CYS A 189 4.21 -0.68 -11.40
C CYS A 189 3.57 0.33 -12.37
N ALA A 190 2.43 0.92 -12.01
CA ALA A 190 1.64 1.75 -12.90
C ALA A 190 2.34 3.06 -13.28
N HIS A 191 3.09 3.69 -12.36
CA HIS A 191 3.83 4.91 -12.67
C HIS A 191 4.92 4.69 -13.73
N ILE A 192 5.66 3.59 -13.65
CA ILE A 192 6.68 3.23 -14.63
C ILE A 192 6.05 2.85 -15.97
N VAL A 193 5.03 2.00 -15.96
CA VAL A 193 4.35 1.59 -17.19
C VAL A 193 3.70 2.80 -17.89
N ARG A 194 3.08 3.71 -17.14
CA ARG A 194 2.52 4.94 -17.70
C ARG A 194 3.59 5.86 -18.29
N ALA A 195 4.72 6.03 -17.61
CA ALA A 195 5.82 6.82 -18.15
C ALA A 195 6.41 6.19 -19.43
N PHE A 196 6.42 4.86 -19.52
CA PHE A 196 6.81 4.14 -20.73
C PHE A 196 5.81 4.36 -21.88
N THR A 197 4.50 4.27 -21.62
CA THR A 197 3.48 4.38 -22.68
C THR A 197 3.34 5.79 -23.25
N VAL A 198 3.65 6.81 -22.44
CA VAL A 198 3.62 8.22 -22.86
C VAL A 198 4.95 8.67 -23.47
N SER A 199 6.03 7.90 -23.30
CA SER A 199 7.32 8.21 -23.90
C SER A 199 7.27 8.13 -25.44
N ILE A 200 7.89 9.11 -26.09
CA ILE A 200 7.97 9.25 -27.55
C ILE A 200 9.27 8.68 -28.13
N GLU A 201 10.13 8.07 -27.29
CA GLU A 201 11.39 7.49 -27.77
C GLU A 201 11.16 6.39 -28.81
N PRO A 202 12.05 6.27 -29.81
CA PRO A 202 11.83 5.43 -30.98
C PRO A 202 11.87 3.93 -30.64
N THR A 203 12.76 3.52 -29.75
CA THR A 203 12.95 2.12 -29.38
C THR A 203 12.32 1.81 -28.01
N ARG A 204 11.87 0.56 -27.82
CA ARG A 204 11.36 0.10 -26.51
C ARG A 204 12.39 0.28 -25.40
N LEU A 205 13.65 -0.04 -25.68
CA LEU A 205 14.74 0.15 -24.72
C LEU A 205 14.91 1.62 -24.32
N ALA A 206 14.89 2.54 -25.29
CA ALA A 206 14.99 3.96 -25.00
C ALA A 206 13.78 4.46 -24.18
N ARG A 207 12.55 4.01 -24.50
CA ARG A 207 11.36 4.32 -23.68
C ARG A 207 11.46 3.78 -22.26
N ALA A 208 11.95 2.56 -22.07
CA ALA A 208 12.14 1.96 -20.74
C ALA A 208 13.18 2.75 -19.92
N LYS A 209 14.29 3.13 -20.55
CA LYS A 209 15.30 4.00 -19.93
C LYS A 209 14.72 5.36 -19.57
N ALA A 210 13.99 6.00 -20.49
CA ALA A 210 13.35 7.29 -20.23
C ALA A 210 12.32 7.22 -19.10
N ALA A 211 11.50 6.17 -19.06
CA ALA A 211 10.53 5.95 -17.99
C ALA A 211 11.22 5.83 -16.62
N LEU A 212 12.30 5.04 -16.53
CA LEU A 212 13.05 4.87 -15.30
C LEU A 212 13.77 6.15 -14.86
N THR A 213 14.38 6.90 -15.79
CA THR A 213 15.02 8.19 -15.48
C THR A 213 14.01 9.21 -14.95
N ASN A 214 12.82 9.27 -15.56
CA ASN A 214 11.82 10.28 -15.22
C ASN A 214 11.05 9.94 -13.93
N MET A 215 10.67 8.67 -13.73
CA MET A 215 9.84 8.26 -12.60
C MET A 215 10.59 7.57 -11.47
N GLY A 216 11.75 6.95 -11.73
CA GLY A 216 12.45 6.14 -10.74
C GLY A 216 12.85 6.92 -9.49
N SER A 217 13.37 8.14 -9.66
CA SER A 217 13.71 9.02 -8.54
C SER A 217 12.49 9.45 -7.73
N SER A 218 11.37 9.71 -8.40
CA SER A 218 10.08 10.04 -7.77
C SER A 218 9.53 8.88 -6.95
N ILE A 219 9.61 7.64 -7.47
CA ILE A 219 9.14 6.44 -6.77
C ILE A 219 10.02 6.12 -5.56
N LEU A 220 11.34 6.24 -5.68
CA LEU A 220 12.27 6.01 -4.57
C LEU A 220 12.06 7.02 -3.45
N ARG A 221 11.93 8.32 -3.77
CA ARG A 221 11.75 9.35 -2.75
C ARG A 221 10.33 9.38 -2.21
N GLY A 222 9.32 9.32 -3.09
CA GLY A 222 7.92 9.53 -2.75
C GLY A 222 7.20 8.31 -2.17
N ILE A 223 7.48 7.10 -2.67
CA ILE A 223 6.80 5.87 -2.23
C ILE A 223 7.70 5.04 -1.30
N THR A 224 8.97 4.86 -1.67
CA THR A 224 9.87 3.95 -0.95
C THR A 224 10.33 4.55 0.37
N LEU A 225 10.98 5.72 0.34
CA LEU A 225 11.62 6.29 1.53
C LEU A 225 10.61 6.75 2.58
N THR A 226 9.49 7.32 2.16
CA THR A 226 8.38 7.74 3.03
C THR A 226 7.78 6.56 3.79
N LYS A 227 7.48 5.44 3.09
CA LYS A 227 6.94 4.23 3.74
C LYS A 227 7.99 3.53 4.61
N LEU A 228 9.24 3.48 4.17
CA LEU A 228 10.34 2.88 4.93
C LEU A 228 10.49 3.57 6.30
N GLY A 229 10.40 4.91 6.34
CA GLY A 229 10.45 5.67 7.59
C GLY A 229 9.40 5.25 8.61
N GLY A 230 8.14 5.10 8.17
CA GLY A 230 7.06 4.62 9.05
C GLY A 230 7.22 3.16 9.48
N ILE A 231 7.74 2.30 8.60
CA ILE A 231 7.93 0.87 8.90
C ILE A 231 9.06 0.65 9.89
N ILE A 232 10.17 1.39 9.82
CA ILE A 232 11.26 1.25 10.78
C ILE A 232 10.75 1.52 12.21
N VAL A 233 9.86 2.50 12.38
CA VAL A 233 9.20 2.79 13.67
C VAL A 233 8.35 1.61 14.15
N LEU A 234 7.63 0.94 13.25
CA LEU A 234 6.83 -0.24 13.59
C LEU A 234 7.72 -1.41 14.08
N GLY A 235 8.97 -1.50 13.64
CA GLY A 235 9.94 -2.49 14.14
C GLY A 235 10.26 -2.31 15.64
N SER A 236 10.25 -1.06 16.11
CA SER A 236 10.48 -0.70 17.52
C SER A 236 9.25 -0.88 18.42
N ALA A 237 8.11 -1.31 17.87
CA ALA A 237 6.90 -1.55 18.66
C ALA A 237 7.09 -2.72 19.64
N LYS A 238 6.55 -2.58 20.85
CA LYS A 238 6.61 -3.61 21.90
C LYS A 238 5.70 -4.80 21.61
N SER A 239 4.55 -4.55 20.96
CA SER A 239 3.58 -5.60 20.63
C SER A 239 4.10 -6.55 19.56
N ARG A 240 3.97 -7.85 19.85
CA ARG A 240 4.34 -8.94 18.94
C ARG A 240 3.51 -8.92 17.65
N LEU A 241 2.26 -8.47 17.72
CA LEU A 241 1.36 -8.39 16.57
C LEU A 241 1.89 -7.36 15.56
N PHE A 242 2.22 -6.15 16.00
CA PHE A 242 2.81 -5.12 15.13
C PHE A 242 4.14 -5.55 14.51
N ARG A 243 5.00 -6.22 15.28
CA ARG A 243 6.31 -6.65 14.79
C ARG A 243 6.23 -7.77 13.75
N ILE A 244 5.31 -8.72 13.92
CA ILE A 244 5.20 -9.88 13.01
C ILE A 244 4.30 -9.56 11.83
N PHE A 245 3.07 -9.09 12.05
CA PHE A 245 2.10 -8.94 10.95
C PHE A 245 2.29 -7.64 10.17
N TYR A 246 2.70 -6.55 10.81
CA TYR A 246 2.82 -5.25 10.13
C TYR A 246 4.24 -4.97 9.68
N PHE A 247 5.22 -4.96 10.59
CA PHE A 247 6.61 -4.63 10.25
C PHE A 247 7.18 -5.56 9.17
N ARG A 248 7.12 -6.88 9.38
CA ARG A 248 7.67 -7.87 8.43
C ARG A 248 6.97 -7.83 7.09
N MET A 249 5.64 -7.86 7.07
CA MET A 249 4.89 -7.84 5.80
C MET A 249 5.14 -6.52 5.06
N TYR A 250 5.03 -5.37 5.71
CA TYR A 250 5.24 -4.08 5.04
C TYR A 250 6.68 -3.88 4.56
N LEU A 251 7.68 -4.38 5.30
CA LEU A 251 9.06 -4.41 4.81
C LEU A 251 9.15 -5.22 3.51
N GLY A 252 8.50 -6.40 3.47
CA GLY A 252 8.40 -7.22 2.27
C GLY A 252 7.76 -6.47 1.09
N ILE A 253 6.70 -5.70 1.32
CA ILE A 253 6.00 -4.94 0.27
C ILE A 253 6.98 -3.98 -0.40
N ILE A 254 7.76 -3.25 0.39
CA ILE A 254 8.71 -2.27 -0.13
C ILE A 254 9.80 -2.97 -0.92
N VAL A 255 10.39 -4.04 -0.38
CA VAL A 255 11.50 -4.75 -1.04
C VAL A 255 11.04 -5.32 -2.38
N PHE A 256 9.94 -6.08 -2.39
CA PHE A 256 9.42 -6.65 -3.64
C PHE A 256 8.84 -5.60 -4.58
N GLY A 257 8.25 -4.53 -4.04
CA GLY A 257 7.75 -3.40 -4.83
C GLY A 257 8.86 -2.66 -5.57
N VAL A 258 9.99 -2.40 -4.90
CA VAL A 258 11.17 -1.79 -5.51
C VAL A 258 11.80 -2.71 -6.57
N ILE A 259 12.02 -3.98 -6.24
CA ILE A 259 12.60 -4.95 -7.17
C ILE A 259 11.70 -5.07 -8.42
N THR A 260 10.40 -5.23 -8.23
CA THR A 260 9.48 -5.45 -9.34
C THR A 260 9.29 -4.16 -10.14
N GLY A 261 8.99 -3.05 -9.46
CA GLY A 261 8.66 -1.77 -10.10
C GLY A 261 9.85 -1.09 -10.78
N LEU A 262 11.04 -1.14 -10.19
CA LEU A 262 12.22 -0.42 -10.71
C LEU A 262 13.20 -1.29 -11.48
N ILE A 263 13.12 -2.63 -11.35
CA ILE A 263 14.02 -3.55 -12.07
C ILE A 263 13.23 -4.43 -13.04
N MET A 264 12.33 -5.29 -12.55
CA MET A 264 11.66 -6.26 -13.44
C MET A 264 10.77 -5.61 -14.50
N ILE A 265 9.94 -4.62 -14.13
CA ILE A 265 8.99 -3.98 -15.04
C ILE A 265 9.72 -3.23 -16.18
N PRO A 266 10.70 -2.35 -15.93
CA PRO A 266 11.46 -1.71 -17.01
C PRO A 266 12.15 -2.71 -17.95
N VAL A 267 12.73 -3.78 -17.39
CA VAL A 267 13.36 -4.84 -18.18
C VAL A 267 12.32 -5.54 -19.05
N ALA A 268 11.20 -5.98 -18.48
CA ALA A 268 10.14 -6.63 -19.23
C ALA A 268 9.54 -5.71 -20.31
N LEU A 269 9.30 -4.43 -20.01
CA LEU A 269 8.83 -3.44 -20.98
C LEU A 269 9.82 -3.23 -22.15
N SER A 270 11.12 -3.35 -21.90
CA SER A 270 12.14 -3.23 -22.96
C SER A 270 12.02 -4.34 -24.01
N TYR A 271 11.64 -5.55 -23.61
CA TYR A 271 11.47 -6.70 -24.49
C TYR A 271 10.05 -6.76 -25.08
N ILE A 272 9.03 -6.79 -24.22
CA ILE A 272 7.64 -7.10 -24.60
C ILE A 272 6.67 -5.92 -24.46
N GLY A 273 7.17 -4.72 -24.16
CA GLY A 273 6.33 -3.54 -23.97
C GLY A 273 5.52 -3.14 -25.22
N PRO A 274 4.40 -2.42 -25.04
CA PRO A 274 3.56 -1.97 -26.15
C PRO A 274 4.35 -1.11 -27.14
N GLY A 275 3.92 -1.15 -28.42
CA GLY A 275 4.48 -0.34 -29.50
C GLY A 275 4.34 1.17 -29.24
N LEU A 276 5.05 1.97 -30.04
CA LEU A 276 4.95 3.43 -29.97
C LEU A 276 3.52 3.86 -30.31
N ASN A 277 2.92 4.70 -29.48
CA ASN A 277 1.64 5.31 -29.81
C ASN A 277 1.85 6.34 -30.93
N LYS A 278 1.54 5.94 -32.18
CA LYS A 278 1.74 6.76 -33.38
C LYS A 278 0.99 8.08 -33.32
N ALA A 279 -0.23 8.08 -32.76
CA ALA A 279 -1.03 9.30 -32.62
C ALA A 279 -0.37 10.30 -31.65
N LEU A 280 0.19 9.80 -30.55
CA LEU A 280 0.93 10.64 -29.59
C LEU A 280 2.21 11.20 -30.21
N ALA A 281 2.96 10.38 -30.95
CA ALA A 281 4.17 10.79 -31.64
C ALA A 281 3.87 11.89 -32.68
N GLN A 282 2.84 11.70 -33.52
CA GLN A 282 2.42 12.69 -34.52
C GLN A 282 2.02 14.02 -33.87
N LYS A 283 1.26 13.98 -32.77
CA LYS A 283 0.87 15.19 -32.02
C LYS A 283 2.09 15.93 -31.46
N HIS A 284 3.11 15.20 -31.00
CA HIS A 284 4.34 15.82 -30.48
C HIS A 284 5.15 16.46 -31.60
N THR A 285 5.35 15.77 -32.73
CA THR A 285 6.04 16.32 -33.91
C THR A 285 5.32 17.55 -34.47
N GLY A 286 3.98 17.56 -34.48
CA GLY A 286 3.19 18.72 -34.89
C GLY A 286 3.44 19.95 -34.00
N ARG A 287 3.50 19.75 -32.68
CA ARG A 287 3.81 20.83 -31.71
C ARG A 287 5.23 21.38 -31.85
N LEU A 288 6.21 20.52 -32.18
CA LEU A 288 7.58 20.97 -32.43
C LEU A 288 7.63 21.86 -33.68
N ARG A 289 7.00 21.43 -34.78
CA ARG A 289 6.91 22.24 -36.01
C ARG A 289 6.23 23.58 -35.77
N GLU A 290 5.14 23.62 -34.99
CA GLU A 290 4.45 24.85 -34.65
C GLU A 290 5.35 25.81 -33.84
N ARG A 291 6.14 25.28 -32.90
CA ARG A 291 7.13 26.06 -32.15
C ARG A 291 8.24 26.60 -33.05
N ASP A 292 8.80 25.78 -33.93
CA ASP A 292 9.86 26.20 -34.86
C ASP A 292 9.36 27.34 -35.78
N VAL A 293 8.10 27.27 -36.24
CA VAL A 293 7.47 28.31 -37.06
C VAL A 293 7.30 29.62 -36.26
N ILE A 294 6.86 29.56 -35.01
CA ILE A 294 6.72 30.74 -34.14
C ILE A 294 8.09 31.37 -33.86
N GLU A 295 9.11 30.56 -33.57
CA GLU A 295 10.47 31.04 -33.29
C GLU A 295 11.07 31.72 -34.53
N HIS A 296 10.97 31.11 -35.72
CA HIS A 296 11.42 31.74 -36.96
C HIS A 296 10.64 32.99 -37.36
N THR A 297 9.34 33.09 -37.04
CA THR A 297 8.52 34.29 -37.33
C THR A 297 8.80 35.42 -36.33
N SER A 298 9.18 35.10 -35.09
CA SER A 298 9.48 36.09 -34.04
C SER A 298 10.92 36.63 -34.09
N THR A 299 11.87 35.91 -34.69
CA THR A 299 13.24 36.38 -34.95
C THR A 299 13.39 37.14 -36.29
N GLY A 300 12.34 37.83 -36.75
CA GLY A 300 12.43 38.69 -37.94
C GLY A 300 13.60 39.68 -37.86
N PRO A 301 14.21 40.09 -38.99
CA PRO A 301 15.47 40.81 -38.99
C PRO A 301 15.36 42.09 -38.17
N VAL A 302 16.21 42.24 -37.14
CA VAL A 302 16.43 43.51 -36.45
C VAL A 302 16.94 44.48 -37.51
N GLN A 303 16.05 45.31 -38.02
CA GLN A 303 16.38 46.37 -38.93
C GLN A 303 17.18 47.40 -38.13
N HIS A 304 18.51 47.26 -38.16
CA HIS A 304 19.42 48.33 -37.80
C HIS A 304 19.07 49.52 -38.69
N ARG A 305 18.24 50.43 -38.19
CA ARG A 305 18.18 51.80 -38.68
C ARG A 305 19.49 52.45 -38.27
N GLY A 306 20.47 52.34 -39.16
CA GLY A 306 21.51 53.36 -39.26
C GLY A 306 20.90 54.66 -39.75
N ASP A 307 21.51 55.73 -39.28
CA ASP A 307 21.33 57.16 -39.61
C ASP A 307 20.26 57.92 -38.82
#